data_AF-A0A920U0E9-F1
#
_entry.id   AF-A0A920U0E9-F1
#
_cell.length_a   1.000
_cell.length_b   1.000
_cell.length_c   1.000
_cell.angle_alpha   90.00
_cell.angle_beta   90.00
_cell.angle_gamma   90.00
#
_symmetry.space_group_name_H-M   'P 1'
#
loop_
_entity.id
_entity.type
_entity.pdbx_description
1 polymer ?
#
loop_
_entity_poly.entity_id
_entity_poly.type
_entity_poly.pdbx_seq_one_letter_code
_entity_poly.pdbx_strand_id
1 'polypeptide(L)'
;MNFQLSDAAYSFIRGHRLRIAISTTYWPMIGPFPPEPVELTLHTHNSSMSCPLDPGEAGQIWAPFLSAEEGPPMPATILSAGASENRVSRDVLSGRVEVLSERGGDRVLIEEHGLEGENENCRANVN
;
A
#
# COMPACT_ATOMS: atom_id res chain seq x y z
N MET A 1 13.80 -18.46 -17.49
CA MET A 1 12.76 -18.36 -16.44
C MET A 1 11.95 -17.12 -16.74
N ASN A 2 10.62 -17.24 -16.82
CA ASN A 2 9.73 -16.13 -17.13
C ASN A 2 8.72 -16.01 -15.99
N PHE A 3 8.42 -14.79 -15.56
CA PHE A 3 7.43 -14.49 -14.55
C PHE A 3 6.71 -13.20 -14.94
N GLN A 4 5.44 -13.09 -14.57
CA GLN A 4 4.62 -11.93 -14.87
C GLN A 4 4.75 -10.89 -13.74
N LEU A 5 4.87 -9.61 -14.12
CA LEU A 5 4.84 -8.49 -13.18
C LEU A 5 3.40 -8.06 -12.94
N SER A 6 3.17 -7.32 -11.85
CA SER A 6 1.88 -6.67 -11.63
C SER A 6 1.52 -5.78 -12.81
N ASP A 7 0.26 -5.83 -13.22
CA ASP A 7 -0.23 -5.00 -14.32
C ASP A 7 -0.12 -3.53 -13.97
N ALA A 8 0.32 -2.73 -14.93
CA ALA A 8 0.46 -1.29 -14.80
C ALA A 8 0.14 -0.61 -16.14
N ALA A 9 -0.56 0.52 -16.06
CA ALA A 9 -0.76 1.43 -17.18
C ALA A 9 -0.03 2.73 -16.88
N TYR A 10 0.94 3.11 -17.72
CA TYR A 10 1.75 4.31 -17.50
C TYR A 10 2.14 4.99 -18.81
N SER A 11 2.05 6.32 -18.84
CA SER A 11 2.49 7.14 -19.96
C SER A 11 3.86 7.77 -19.68
N PHE A 12 4.88 7.36 -20.43
CA PHE A 12 6.22 7.94 -20.33
C PHE A 12 6.34 9.20 -21.19
N ILE A 13 6.43 10.37 -20.57
CA ILE A 13 6.76 11.60 -21.29
C ILE A 13 8.28 11.72 -21.48
N ARG A 14 8.69 12.62 -22.40
CA ARG A 14 10.11 12.87 -22.68
C ARG A 14 10.87 13.21 -21.39
N GLY A 15 11.98 12.49 -21.16
CA GLY A 15 12.84 12.66 -19.99
C GLY A 15 12.61 11.63 -18.88
N HIS A 16 11.53 10.86 -18.93
CA HIS A 16 11.33 9.74 -18.02
C HIS A 16 12.33 8.62 -18.29
N ARG A 17 12.66 7.84 -17.25
CA ARG A 17 13.56 6.70 -17.33
C ARG A 17 12.92 5.50 -16.65
N LEU A 18 13.01 4.34 -17.29
CA LEU A 18 12.65 3.08 -16.68
C LEU A 18 13.82 2.57 -15.84
N ARG A 19 13.56 2.19 -14.59
CA ARG A 19 14.53 1.53 -13.71
C ARG A 19 13.97 0.17 -13.30
N ILE A 20 14.79 -0.86 -13.48
CA ILE A 20 14.53 -2.19 -12.94
C ILE A 20 15.35 -2.34 -11.67
N ALA A 21 14.70 -2.71 -10.57
CA ALA A 21 15.35 -3.02 -9.30
C ALA A 21 15.04 -4.49 -8.96
N ILE A 22 16.09 -5.25 -8.66
CA ILE A 22 15.98 -6.65 -8.28
C ILE A 22 16.51 -6.76 -6.86
N SER A 23 15.72 -7.34 -5.97
CA SER A 23 16.07 -7.57 -4.58
C SER A 23 15.74 -9.00 -4.22
N THR A 24 16.63 -9.63 -3.44
CA THR A 24 16.40 -10.95 -2.84
C THR A 24 15.61 -10.86 -1.54
N THR A 25 15.25 -9.65 -1.10
CA THR A 25 14.50 -9.40 0.14
C THR A 25 13.54 -8.23 -0.02
N TYR A 26 12.35 -8.37 0.56
CA TYR A 26 11.34 -7.30 0.57
C TYR A 26 10.73 -7.18 1.96
N TRP A 27 11.57 -6.84 2.94
CA TRP A 27 11.13 -6.63 4.32
C TRP A 27 10.27 -5.35 4.41
N PRO A 28 9.16 -5.33 5.18
CA PRO A 28 8.63 -6.37 6.08
C PRO A 28 7.62 -7.33 5.41
N MET A 29 7.39 -7.19 4.09
CA MET A 29 6.30 -7.87 3.37
C MET A 29 6.58 -9.33 3.02
N ILE A 30 7.83 -9.68 2.73
CA ILE A 30 8.27 -11.06 2.46
C ILE A 30 9.23 -11.45 3.58
N GLY A 31 8.96 -12.60 4.21
CA GLY A 31 9.54 -13.08 5.46
C GLY A 31 11.07 -13.16 5.51
N PRO A 32 11.63 -13.53 6.67
CA PRO A 32 13.06 -13.40 6.92
C PRO A 32 13.90 -14.19 5.92
N PHE A 33 15.07 -13.64 5.62
CA PHE A 33 16.06 -14.18 4.71
C PHE A 33 16.40 -15.65 5.06
N PRO A 34 16.81 -16.49 4.09
CA PRO A 34 17.45 -17.76 4.40
C PRO A 34 18.62 -17.56 5.39
N PRO A 35 18.88 -18.53 6.29
CA PRO A 35 19.84 -18.35 7.38
C PRO A 35 21.30 -18.19 6.92
N GLU A 36 21.60 -18.51 5.65
CA GLU A 36 22.94 -18.45 5.08
C GLU A 36 23.01 -17.38 3.97
N PRO A 37 24.15 -16.65 3.85
CA PRO A 37 24.36 -15.71 2.75
C PRO A 37 24.30 -16.41 1.39
N VAL A 38 23.56 -15.80 0.46
CA VAL A 38 23.46 -16.29 -0.93
C VAL A 38 23.98 -15.25 -1.90
N GLU A 39 24.61 -15.70 -2.99
CA GLU A 39 25.03 -14.86 -4.10
C GLU A 39 24.03 -14.99 -5.26
N LEU A 40 23.52 -13.86 -5.75
CA LEU A 40 22.65 -13.80 -6.92
C LEU A 40 23.40 -13.17 -8.08
N THR A 41 23.58 -13.93 -9.16
CA THR A 41 24.17 -13.45 -10.41
C THR A 41 23.10 -13.24 -11.47
N LEU A 42 23.03 -12.03 -12.03
CA LEU A 42 22.11 -11.69 -13.12
C LEU A 42 22.86 -11.59 -14.45
N HIS A 43 22.51 -12.46 -15.40
CA HIS A 43 23.04 -12.43 -16.76
C HIS A 43 22.18 -11.52 -17.66
N THR A 44 22.58 -10.27 -17.83
CA THR A 44 21.79 -9.26 -18.57
C THR A 44 21.69 -9.52 -20.08
N HIS A 45 22.70 -10.13 -20.69
CA HIS A 45 22.74 -10.38 -22.14
C HIS A 45 21.56 -11.24 -22.64
N ASN A 46 21.11 -12.20 -21.83
CA ASN A 46 20.01 -13.11 -22.18
C ASN A 46 18.73 -12.80 -21.39
N SER A 47 18.69 -11.68 -20.69
CA SER A 47 17.52 -11.25 -19.90
C SER A 47 16.79 -10.14 -20.63
N SER A 48 15.48 -10.26 -20.73
CA SER A 48 14.62 -9.25 -21.37
C SER A 48 13.37 -9.00 -20.54
N MET A 49 12.87 -7.76 -20.61
CA MET A 49 11.57 -7.38 -20.06
C MET A 49 10.68 -6.94 -21.23
N SER A 50 9.55 -7.61 -21.42
CA SER A 50 8.53 -7.20 -22.38
C SER A 50 7.51 -6.30 -21.69
N CYS A 51 7.36 -5.08 -22.18
CA CYS A 51 6.28 -4.18 -21.78
C CYS A 51 5.27 -4.11 -22.93
N PRO A 52 3.98 -4.45 -22.70
CA PRO A 52 2.96 -4.24 -23.70
C PRO A 52 2.81 -2.73 -23.95
N LEU A 53 2.95 -2.34 -25.21
CA LEU A 53 2.65 -0.98 -25.64
C LEU A 53 1.20 -0.95 -26.10
N ASP A 54 0.47 0.10 -25.73
CA ASP A 54 -0.84 0.36 -26.29
C ASP A 54 -0.69 0.61 -27.80
N PRO A 55 -1.37 -0.15 -28.69
CA PRO A 55 -1.33 0.07 -30.13
C PRO A 55 -2.04 1.35 -30.57
N GLY A 56 -2.69 2.09 -29.65
CA GLY A 56 -3.30 3.38 -29.93
C GLY A 56 -2.37 4.33 -30.69
N GLU A 57 -2.94 5.11 -31.61
CA GLU A 57 -2.16 6.08 -32.38
C GLU A 57 -1.46 7.06 -31.45
N ALA A 58 -0.20 7.40 -31.73
CA ALA A 58 0.54 8.38 -30.95
C ALA A 58 -0.22 9.72 -30.97
N GLY A 59 -0.73 10.14 -29.80
CA GLY A 59 -1.56 11.34 -29.67
C GLY A 59 -3.06 11.09 -29.68
N GLN A 60 -3.51 9.84 -29.63
CA GLN A 60 -4.90 9.50 -29.38
C GLN A 60 -5.32 10.10 -28.03
N ILE A 61 -6.29 11.01 -28.07
CA ILE A 61 -6.90 11.58 -26.88
C ILE A 61 -8.00 10.62 -26.45
N TRP A 62 -7.76 9.88 -25.37
CA TRP A 62 -8.84 9.10 -24.75
C TRP A 62 -9.91 10.05 -24.22
N ALA A 63 -11.17 9.64 -24.34
CA ALA A 63 -12.26 10.33 -23.67
C ALA A 63 -11.93 10.39 -22.16
N PRO A 64 -12.19 11.52 -21.49
CA PRO A 64 -12.00 11.60 -20.05
C PRO A 64 -12.84 10.51 -19.37
N PHE A 65 -12.36 10.02 -18.23
CA PHE A 65 -13.18 9.16 -17.38
C PHE A 65 -14.51 9.84 -17.09
N LEU A 66 -15.57 9.03 -17.01
CA LEU A 66 -16.84 9.50 -16.48
C LEU A 66 -16.65 9.97 -15.04
N SER A 67 -17.59 10.80 -14.56
CA SER A 67 -17.66 11.16 -13.15
C SER A 67 -17.68 9.90 -12.29
N ALA A 68 -17.03 9.95 -11.12
CA ALA A 68 -17.05 8.85 -10.18
C ALA A 68 -18.49 8.45 -9.86
N GLU A 69 -18.80 7.16 -10.03
CA GLU A 69 -20.06 6.58 -9.63
C GLU A 69 -19.85 5.85 -8.30
N GLU A 70 -20.67 6.18 -7.31
CA GLU A 70 -20.68 5.50 -6.02
C GLU A 70 -22.05 4.81 -5.87
N GLY A 71 -22.04 3.56 -5.42
CA GLY A 71 -23.25 2.90 -4.97
C GLY A 71 -23.80 3.60 -3.71
N PRO A 72 -25.08 3.40 -3.36
CA PRO A 72 -25.57 3.85 -2.06
C PRO A 72 -24.69 3.26 -0.95
N PRO A 73 -24.43 4.02 0.14
CA PRO A 73 -23.65 3.52 1.26
C PRO A 73 -24.29 2.25 1.81
N MET A 74 -23.47 1.24 2.06
CA MET A 74 -23.94 -0.01 2.63
C MET A 74 -24.51 0.25 4.04
N PRO A 75 -25.75 -0.18 4.35
CA PRO A 75 -26.32 0.00 5.68
C PRO A 75 -25.47 -0.72 6.72
N ALA A 76 -25.03 0.04 7.71
CA ALA A 76 -24.14 -0.44 8.75
C ALA A 76 -24.56 0.12 10.11
N THR A 77 -24.65 -0.75 11.10
CA THR A 77 -24.97 -0.39 12.49
C THR A 77 -23.68 -0.39 13.32
N ILE A 78 -23.39 0.73 13.99
CA ILE A 78 -22.28 0.81 14.94
C ILE A 78 -22.68 0.05 16.22
N LEU A 79 -22.00 -1.06 16.49
CA LEU A 79 -22.21 -1.89 17.68
C LEU A 79 -21.52 -1.32 18.92
N SER A 80 -20.34 -0.71 18.74
CA SER A 80 -19.60 -0.04 19.80
C SER A 80 -18.61 0.96 19.21
N ALA A 81 -18.57 2.17 19.77
CA ALA A 81 -17.57 3.17 19.42
C ALA A 81 -16.22 2.83 20.05
N GLY A 82 -15.18 2.72 19.25
CA GLY A 82 -13.82 2.51 19.73
C GLY A 82 -13.31 3.77 20.42
N ALA A 83 -12.89 3.69 21.68
CA ALA A 83 -12.27 4.82 22.36
C ALA A 83 -10.91 5.13 21.68
N SER A 84 -10.73 6.38 21.25
CA SER A 84 -9.46 6.87 20.74
C SER A 84 -8.78 7.74 21.80
N GLU A 85 -7.49 7.54 22.03
CA GLU A 85 -6.67 8.33 22.95
C GLU A 85 -5.48 8.93 22.21
N ASN A 86 -5.31 10.24 22.31
CA ASN A 86 -4.07 10.91 21.92
C ASN A 86 -3.46 11.54 23.16
N ARG A 87 -2.27 11.10 23.56
CA ARG A 87 -1.55 11.64 24.70
C ARG A 87 -0.18 12.11 24.28
N VAL A 88 0.11 13.39 24.55
CA VAL A 88 1.44 13.97 24.38
C VAL A 88 2.04 14.21 25.76
N SER A 89 3.14 13.53 26.09
CA SER A 89 3.94 13.82 27.28
C SER A 89 5.20 14.59 26.85
N ARG A 90 5.56 15.62 27.64
CA ARG A 90 6.76 16.42 27.37
C ARG A 90 7.55 16.60 28.65
N ASP A 91 8.80 16.13 28.64
CA ASP A 91 9.77 16.42 29.68
C ASP A 91 10.46 17.74 29.35
N VAL A 92 10.27 18.73 30.22
CA VAL A 92 10.76 20.10 30.04
C VAL A 92 12.28 20.19 30.26
N LEU A 93 12.87 19.30 31.06
CA LEU A 93 14.30 19.27 31.37
C LEU A 93 15.10 18.52 30.30
N SER A 94 14.62 17.34 29.89
CA SER A 94 15.32 16.52 28.89
C SER A 94 14.95 16.87 27.44
N GLY A 95 13.87 17.61 27.23
CA GLY A 95 13.35 17.94 25.91
C GLY A 95 12.63 16.76 25.22
N ARG A 96 12.49 15.61 25.90
CA ARG A 96 11.83 14.43 25.36
C ARG A 96 10.33 14.66 25.17
N VAL A 97 9.81 14.21 24.04
CA VAL A 97 8.38 14.20 23.72
C VAL A 97 7.97 12.76 23.47
N GLU A 98 6.97 12.25 24.16
CA GLU A 98 6.34 10.97 23.81
C GLU A 98 4.93 11.24 23.29
N VAL A 99 4.61 10.62 22.16
CA VAL A 99 3.27 10.66 21.57
C VAL A 99 2.70 9.26 21.59
N LEU A 100 1.62 9.09 22.35
CA LEU A 100 0.73 7.94 22.29
C LEU A 100 -0.44 8.31 21.38
N SER A 101 -0.62 7.54 20.31
CA SER A 101 -1.82 7.60 19.47
C SER A 101 -2.47 6.23 19.49
N GLU A 102 -3.68 6.17 20.06
CA GLU A 102 -4.59 5.03 20.01
C GLU A 102 -5.79 5.43 19.16
N ARG A 103 -6.00 4.71 18.07
CA ARG A 103 -7.24 4.77 17.32
C ARG A 103 -8.07 3.59 17.74
N GLY A 104 -9.16 3.86 18.46
CA GLY A 104 -10.19 2.86 18.70
C GLY A 104 -10.91 2.56 17.40
N GLY A 105 -11.01 1.29 17.05
CA GLY A 105 -11.86 0.86 15.95
C GLY A 105 -13.32 0.76 16.35
N ASP A 106 -14.19 1.37 15.56
CA ASP A 106 -15.62 1.09 15.69
C ASP A 106 -15.87 -0.36 15.30
N ARG A 107 -16.68 -1.05 16.10
CA ARG A 107 -17.21 -2.36 15.77
C ARG A 107 -18.51 -2.16 15.02
N VAL A 108 -18.59 -2.66 13.81
CA VAL A 108 -19.67 -2.36 12.87
C VAL A 108 -20.31 -3.65 12.38
N LEU A 109 -21.63 -3.70 12.40
CA LEU A 109 -22.43 -4.75 11.76
C LEU A 109 -22.84 -4.28 10.37
N ILE A 110 -22.44 -5.02 9.35
CA ILE A 110 -22.94 -4.87 7.99
C ILE A 110 -24.29 -5.60 7.90
N GLU A 111 -25.38 -4.84 7.72
CA GLU A 111 -26.75 -5.37 7.87
C GLU A 111 -27.11 -6.44 6.83
N GLU A 112 -26.59 -6.30 5.61
CA GLU A 112 -26.93 -7.18 4.48
C GLU A 112 -26.47 -8.64 4.68
N HIS A 113 -25.32 -8.83 5.34
CA HIS A 113 -24.67 -10.14 5.46
C HIS A 113 -24.45 -10.58 6.91
N GLY A 114 -24.82 -9.73 7.87
CA GLY A 114 -24.59 -9.99 9.30
C GLY A 114 -23.10 -10.04 9.66
N LEU A 115 -22.23 -9.43 8.85
CA LEU A 115 -20.80 -9.43 9.07
C LEU A 115 -20.42 -8.38 10.10
N GLU A 116 -19.78 -8.81 11.18
CA GLU A 116 -19.17 -7.93 12.17
C GLU A 116 -17.71 -7.65 11.80
N GLY A 117 -17.40 -6.38 11.59
CA GLY A 117 -16.04 -5.89 11.38
C GLY A 117 -15.56 -5.07 12.58
N GLU A 118 -14.29 -5.19 12.92
CA GLU A 118 -13.60 -4.35 13.89
C GLU A 118 -12.45 -3.66 13.18
N ASN A 119 -12.39 -2.33 13.23
CA ASN A 119 -11.24 -1.61 12.69
C ASN A 119 -10.04 -1.84 13.63
N GLU A 120 -8.92 -2.32 13.10
CA GLU A 120 -7.78 -2.71 13.93
C GLU A 120 -7.17 -1.50 14.66
N ASN A 121 -6.87 -1.67 15.96
CA ASN A 121 -6.19 -0.67 16.77
C ASN A 121 -4.74 -0.50 16.34
N CYS A 122 -4.37 0.67 15.82
CA CYS A 122 -2.98 1.06 15.62
C CYS A 122 -2.44 1.80 16.85
N ARG A 123 -1.42 1.23 17.51
CA ARG A 123 -0.60 1.91 18.54
C ARG A 123 0.75 2.30 17.94
N ALA A 124 1.00 3.60 17.79
CA ALA A 124 2.29 4.13 17.39
C ALA A 124 2.95 4.87 18.56
N ASN A 125 4.19 4.52 18.87
CA ASN A 125 5.04 5.24 19.82
C ASN A 125 6.15 5.94 19.03
N VAL A 126 6.21 7.26 19.09
CA VAL A 126 7.32 8.05 18.54
C VAL A 126 8.23 8.46 19.70
N ASN A 127 9.49 8.03 19.67
CA ASN A 127 10.55 8.44 20.61
C ASN A 127 11.38 9.58 20.03
#